data_AF-A0A8T4TSI3-F1
#
_entry.id   AF-A0A8T4TSI3-F1
#
_cell.length_a   1.000
_cell.length_b   1.000
_cell.length_c   1.000
_cell.angle_alpha   90.00
_cell.angle_beta   90.00
_cell.angle_gamma   90.00
#
_symmetry.space_group_name_H-M   'P 1'
#
loop_
_entity.id
_entity.type
_entity.pdbx_description
1 polymer ?
#
loop_
_entity_poly.entity_id
_entity_poly.type
_entity_poly.pdbx_seq_one_letter_code
_entity_poly.pdbx_strand_id
1 'polypeptide(L)'
;MKSGSNYIYVGIVLLIYIPLVFMGANVFFPKYTGPNSYYPYQECSVSTPDATRIDKICINEQEEKRIQFETEKNLYNSNKYIFIIVLSLVSLLIVSFLNIENIIKLGIFIGATINTFVSTLIYFDTKSKIGFGILVLIFILIVYYINKNKNKMLL
;
A
#
# COMPACT_ATOMS: atom_id res chain seq x y z
N MET A 1 -14.81 -31.06 19.99
CA MET A 1 -15.32 -29.70 19.62
C MET A 1 -14.25 -28.59 19.68
N LYS A 2 -12.96 -28.86 19.46
CA LYS A 2 -11.87 -27.87 19.69
C LYS A 2 -11.34 -27.14 18.43
N SER A 3 -11.77 -27.52 17.22
CA SER A 3 -11.20 -26.96 15.99
C SER A 3 -11.91 -25.68 15.52
N GLY A 4 -13.24 -25.58 15.71
CA GLY A 4 -14.03 -24.44 15.22
C GLY A 4 -13.76 -23.10 15.90
N SER A 5 -13.55 -23.07 17.23
CA SER A 5 -13.34 -21.80 17.95
C SER A 5 -12.04 -21.10 17.52
N ASN A 6 -11.01 -21.88 17.19
CA ASN A 6 -9.71 -21.38 16.79
C ASN A 6 -9.80 -20.56 15.49
N TYR A 7 -10.58 -21.01 14.49
CA TYR A 7 -10.77 -20.26 13.25
C TYR A 7 -11.56 -18.97 13.44
N ILE A 8 -12.47 -18.92 14.42
CA ILE A 8 -13.21 -17.70 14.78
C ILE A 8 -12.23 -16.63 15.28
N TYR A 9 -11.27 -16.99 16.14
CA TYR A 9 -10.25 -16.06 16.63
C TYR A 9 -9.35 -15.52 15.51
N VAL A 10 -8.96 -16.37 14.55
CA VAL A 10 -8.23 -15.94 13.34
C VAL A 10 -9.07 -14.91 12.56
N GLY A 11 -10.35 -15.20 12.37
CA GLY A 11 -11.28 -14.30 11.69
C GLY A 11 -11.43 -12.95 12.39
N ILE A 12 -11.54 -12.94 13.72
CA ILE A 12 -11.61 -11.70 14.52
C ILE A 12 -10.34 -10.88 14.35
N VAL A 13 -9.17 -11.51 14.49
CA VAL A 13 -7.87 -10.82 14.33
C VAL A 13 -7.74 -10.24 12.92
N LEU A 14 -8.18 -10.97 11.89
CA LEU A 14 -8.20 -10.48 10.51
C LEU A 14 -9.10 -9.26 10.33
N LEU A 15 -10.34 -9.35 10.83
CA LEU A 15 -11.35 -8.30 10.74
C LEU A 15 -10.92 -7.02 11.45
N ILE A 16 -10.08 -7.11 12.48
CA ILE A 16 -9.55 -5.94 13.18
C ILE A 16 -8.28 -5.43 12.51
N TYR A 17 -7.37 -6.33 12.14
CA TYR A 17 -6.04 -5.97 11.65
C TYR A 17 -6.08 -5.21 10.31
N ILE A 18 -6.85 -5.70 9.34
CA ILE A 18 -6.89 -5.11 7.99
C ILE A 18 -7.42 -3.67 8.04
N PRO A 19 -8.60 -3.37 8.65
CA PRO A 19 -9.08 -2.00 8.74
C PRO A 19 -8.14 -1.08 9.51
N LEU A 20 -7.49 -1.58 10.55
CA LEU A 20 -6.58 -0.77 11.37
C LEU A 20 -5.37 -0.30 10.57
N VAL A 21 -4.78 -1.16 9.74
CA VAL A 21 -3.67 -0.75 8.86
C VAL A 21 -4.16 0.25 7.81
N PHE A 22 -5.29 0.00 7.14
CA PHE A 22 -5.81 0.92 6.12
C PHE A 22 -6.23 2.26 6.72
N MET A 23 -6.82 2.27 7.91
CA MET A 23 -7.17 3.49 8.64
C MET A 23 -5.90 4.26 9.01
N GLY A 24 -4.88 3.60 9.55
CA GLY A 24 -3.59 4.23 9.83
C GLY A 24 -2.97 4.84 8.57
N ALA A 25 -2.92 4.08 7.47
CA ALA A 25 -2.41 4.59 6.20
C ALA A 25 -3.22 5.79 5.67
N ASN A 26 -4.53 5.85 5.87
CA ASN A 26 -5.36 6.99 5.45
C ASN A 26 -5.22 8.22 6.36
N VAL A 27 -4.89 8.03 7.64
CA VAL A 27 -4.62 9.12 8.58
C VAL A 27 -3.27 9.78 8.28
N PHE A 28 -2.23 8.97 8.05
CA PHE A 28 -0.90 9.49 7.72
C PHE A 28 -0.76 9.91 6.26
N PHE A 29 -1.53 9.29 5.36
CA PHE A 29 -1.57 9.59 3.93
C PHE A 29 -3.03 9.83 3.48
N PRO A 30 -3.59 11.04 3.73
CA PRO A 30 -4.90 11.44 3.23
C PRO A 30 -4.99 11.39 1.69
N LYS A 31 -6.14 11.71 1.11
CA LYS A 31 -6.26 11.76 -0.37
C LYS A 31 -5.28 12.80 -0.92
N TYR A 32 -4.42 12.42 -1.88
CA TYR A 32 -3.54 13.38 -2.53
C TYR A 32 -4.38 14.44 -3.27
N THR A 33 -4.22 15.69 -2.87
CA THR A 33 -4.92 16.85 -3.45
C THR A 33 -3.98 17.76 -4.25
N GLY A 34 -2.70 17.41 -4.36
CA GLY A 34 -1.68 18.28 -4.96
C GLY A 34 -1.15 19.35 -4.01
N PRO A 35 0.02 19.95 -4.31
CA PRO A 35 0.58 21.06 -3.52
C PRO A 35 -0.29 22.33 -3.61
N ASN A 36 -1.11 22.45 -4.67
CA ASN A 36 -2.17 23.43 -4.82
C ASN A 36 -3.44 22.70 -5.26
N SER A 37 -4.44 22.59 -4.38
CA SER A 37 -5.71 21.86 -4.58
C SER A 37 -6.63 22.42 -5.67
N TYR A 38 -6.10 23.30 -6.51
CA TYR A 38 -6.74 23.83 -7.69
C TYR A 38 -5.82 23.51 -8.85
N TYR A 39 -6.18 22.49 -9.61
CA TYR A 39 -5.71 22.38 -10.98
C TYR A 39 -6.79 23.09 -11.80
N PRO A 40 -6.76 24.44 -11.97
CA PRO A 40 -7.61 25.01 -12.98
C PRO A 40 -7.07 24.44 -14.28
N TYR A 41 -7.87 23.58 -14.92
CA TYR A 41 -7.84 23.52 -16.37
C TYR A 41 -8.15 24.94 -16.82
N GLN A 42 -7.11 25.76 -16.94
CA GLN A 42 -7.26 27.09 -17.49
C GLN A 42 -7.40 26.83 -18.97
N GLU A 43 -8.64 26.87 -19.47
CA GLU A 43 -8.88 26.76 -20.90
C GLU A 43 -7.96 27.78 -21.58
N CYS A 44 -7.08 27.33 -22.47
CA CYS A 44 -6.23 28.22 -23.24
C CYS A 44 -7.17 29.05 -24.16
N SER A 45 -7.72 30.17 -23.65
CA SER A 45 -8.62 31.02 -24.42
C SER A 45 -7.79 32.00 -25.24
N VAL A 46 -7.75 31.80 -26.55
CA VAL A 46 -7.03 32.67 -27.48
C VAL A 46 -8.00 33.72 -28.03
N SER A 47 -7.73 35.00 -27.81
CA SER A 47 -8.54 36.11 -28.35
C SER A 47 -7.83 36.96 -29.41
N THR A 48 -6.68 36.53 -29.94
CA THR A 48 -5.90 37.31 -30.91
C THR A 48 -5.26 36.48 -32.04
N PRO A 49 -4.89 37.10 -33.19
CA PRO A 49 -4.57 36.40 -34.44
C PRO A 49 -3.21 35.69 -34.47
N ASP A 50 -2.38 35.85 -33.43
CA ASP A 50 -1.03 35.23 -33.29
C ASP A 50 -1.11 33.87 -32.54
N ALA A 51 -2.23 33.18 -32.71
CA ALA A 51 -2.65 32.01 -31.94
C ALA A 51 -1.62 30.87 -31.91
N THR A 52 -0.93 30.62 -33.02
CA THR A 52 -0.10 29.40 -33.20
C THR A 52 1.13 29.31 -32.31
N ARG A 53 1.72 30.44 -31.87
CA ARG A 53 2.91 30.44 -31.01
C ARG A 53 2.55 30.46 -29.53
N ILE A 54 1.46 31.14 -29.18
CA ILE A 54 0.90 31.20 -27.82
C ILE A 54 0.28 29.84 -27.44
N ASP A 55 -0.35 29.15 -28.40
CA ASP A 55 -0.93 27.81 -28.21
C ASP A 55 0.13 26.77 -27.79
N LYS A 56 1.29 26.75 -28.46
CA LYS A 56 2.34 25.78 -28.13
C LYS A 56 2.94 25.99 -26.75
N ILE A 57 3.07 27.24 -26.30
CA ILE A 57 3.60 27.55 -24.96
C ILE A 57 2.57 27.16 -23.89
N CYS A 58 1.28 27.48 -24.09
CA CYS A 58 0.21 27.10 -23.15
C CYS A 58 0.08 25.58 -23.01
N ILE A 59 0.12 24.84 -24.14
CA ILE A 59 0.04 23.37 -24.15
C ILE A 59 1.24 22.76 -23.44
N ASN A 60 2.45 23.22 -23.73
CA ASN A 60 3.66 22.70 -23.09
C ASN A 60 3.66 22.95 -21.57
N GLU A 61 3.25 24.14 -21.12
CA GLU A 61 3.15 24.44 -19.68
C GLU A 61 2.10 23.58 -18.96
N GLN A 62 0.97 23.28 -19.61
CA GLN A 62 -0.05 22.39 -19.07
C GLN A 62 0.43 20.94 -19.01
N GLU A 63 1.14 20.48 -20.04
CA GLU A 63 1.69 19.14 -20.07
C GLU A 63 2.78 18.95 -19.02
N GLU A 64 3.67 19.93 -18.83
CA GLU A 64 4.66 19.93 -17.75
C GLU A 64 4.01 19.86 -16.37
N LYS A 65 2.99 20.70 -16.11
CA LYS A 65 2.24 20.66 -14.84
C LYS A 65 1.53 19.32 -14.65
N ARG A 66 1.05 18.70 -15.72
CA ARG A 66 0.36 17.40 -15.66
C ARG A 66 1.35 16.30 -15.30
N ILE A 67 2.50 16.28 -15.95
CA ILE A 67 3.58 15.33 -15.67
C ILE A 67 4.07 15.50 -14.23
N GLN A 68 4.22 16.74 -13.75
CA GLN A 68 4.60 17.01 -12.35
C GLN A 68 3.54 16.47 -11.38
N PHE A 69 2.25 16.79 -11.59
CA PHE A 69 1.17 16.29 -10.75
C PHE A 69 1.08 14.76 -10.74
N GLU A 70 1.17 14.12 -11.91
CA GLU A 70 1.15 12.65 -12.01
C GLU A 70 2.37 12.04 -11.31
N THR A 71 3.55 12.65 -11.45
CA THR A 71 4.78 12.18 -10.79
C THR A 71 4.68 12.28 -9.28
N GLU A 72 4.21 13.41 -8.75
CA GLU A 72 4.04 13.60 -7.31
C GLU A 72 2.94 12.70 -6.73
N LYS A 73 1.81 12.56 -7.43
CA LYS A 73 0.75 11.62 -7.07
C LYS A 73 1.28 10.19 -7.01
N ASN A 74 2.12 9.80 -7.96
CA ASN A 74 2.74 8.47 -8.00
C ASN A 74 3.72 8.28 -6.84
N LEU A 75 4.57 9.27 -6.55
CA LEU A 75 5.47 9.23 -5.39
C LEU A 75 4.67 9.11 -4.08
N TYR A 76 3.58 9.87 -3.95
CA TYR A 76 2.70 9.84 -2.80
C TYR A 76 2.07 8.45 -2.59
N ASN A 77 1.51 7.87 -3.65
CA ASN A 77 0.93 6.53 -3.62
C ASN A 77 1.99 5.46 -3.32
N SER A 78 3.19 5.60 -3.89
CA SER A 78 4.32 4.71 -3.60
C SER A 78 4.72 4.77 -2.12
N ASN A 79 4.78 5.97 -1.52
CA ASN A 79 5.11 6.13 -0.10
C ASN A 79 4.05 5.51 0.81
N LYS A 80 2.76 5.70 0.47
CA LYS A 80 1.64 5.07 1.19
C LYS A 80 1.71 3.54 1.13
N TYR A 81 2.04 3.00 -0.03
CA TYR A 81 2.26 1.56 -0.22
C TYR A 81 3.43 1.04 0.62
N ILE A 82 4.59 1.72 0.58
CA ILE A 82 5.77 1.37 1.38
C ILE A 82 5.42 1.39 2.88
N PHE A 83 4.68 2.41 3.33
CA PHE A 83 4.23 2.51 4.72
C PHE A 83 3.41 1.30 5.17
N ILE A 84 2.41 0.89 4.37
CA ILE A 84 1.56 -0.27 4.68
C ILE A 84 2.40 -1.55 4.79
N ILE A 85 3.37 -1.73 3.90
CA ILE A 85 4.25 -2.89 3.95
C ILE A 85 5.15 -2.88 5.19
N VAL A 86 5.80 -1.76 5.47
CA VAL A 86 6.68 -1.63 6.63
C VAL A 86 5.89 -1.90 7.91
N LEU A 87 4.68 -1.35 8.03
CA LEU A 87 3.80 -1.62 9.16
C LEU A 87 3.43 -3.11 9.27
N SER A 88 3.17 -3.76 8.13
CA SER A 88 2.87 -5.19 8.08
C SER A 88 4.06 -6.04 8.52
N LEU A 89 5.26 -5.72 8.05
CA LEU A 89 6.51 -6.40 8.44
C LEU A 89 6.83 -6.21 9.93
N VAL A 90 6.73 -4.99 10.43
CA VAL A 90 6.96 -4.68 11.86
C VAL A 90 5.96 -5.45 12.73
N SER A 91 4.69 -5.51 12.33
CA SER A 91 3.68 -6.30 13.04
C SER A 91 4.06 -7.78 13.11
N LEU A 92 4.48 -8.38 11.98
CA LEU A 92 4.91 -9.76 11.93
C LEU A 92 6.16 -10.03 12.78
N LEU A 93 7.10 -9.09 12.79
CA LEU A 93 8.33 -9.19 13.56
C LEU A 93 8.03 -9.16 15.06
N ILE A 94 7.25 -8.17 15.53
CA ILE A 94 6.82 -8.06 16.94
C ILE A 94 6.13 -9.36 17.38
N VAL A 95 5.17 -9.84 16.60
CA VAL A 95 4.39 -11.04 16.92
C VAL A 95 5.24 -12.31 16.92
N SER A 96 6.32 -12.34 16.13
CA SER A 96 7.26 -13.46 16.13
C SER A 96 8.09 -13.54 17.42
N PHE A 97 8.40 -12.40 18.04
CA PHE A 97 9.15 -12.34 19.30
C PHE A 97 8.27 -12.45 20.56
N LEU A 98 6.98 -12.11 20.45
CA LEU A 98 6.05 -12.23 21.57
C LEU A 98 5.59 -13.69 21.77
N ASN A 99 5.47 -14.12 23.03
CA ASN A 99 4.90 -15.41 23.44
C ASN A 99 3.36 -15.39 23.41
N ILE A 100 2.79 -15.03 22.25
CA ILE A 100 1.34 -15.03 22.02
C ILE A 100 0.90 -16.40 21.50
N GLU A 101 -0.38 -16.74 21.69
CA GLU A 101 -1.01 -17.92 21.13
C GLU A 101 -0.82 -18.01 19.60
N ASN A 102 -0.52 -19.22 19.12
CA ASN A 102 -0.28 -19.50 17.70
C ASN A 102 -1.44 -19.08 16.80
N ILE A 103 -2.67 -19.07 17.32
CA ILE A 103 -3.87 -18.69 16.59
C ILE A 103 -3.89 -17.19 16.24
N ILE A 104 -3.41 -16.35 17.17
CA ILE A 104 -3.28 -14.91 16.98
C ILE A 104 -2.14 -14.63 16.00
N LYS A 105 -1.03 -15.37 16.11
CA LYS A 105 0.08 -15.28 15.14
C LYS A 105 -0.39 -15.58 13.72
N LEU A 106 -1.22 -16.61 13.57
CA LEU A 106 -1.81 -16.98 12.27
C LEU A 106 -2.75 -15.91 11.72
N GLY A 107 -3.60 -15.30 12.57
CA GLY A 107 -4.47 -14.20 12.17
C GLY A 107 -3.71 -12.98 11.67
N ILE A 108 -2.67 -12.56 12.39
CA ILE A 108 -1.82 -11.43 11.98
C ILE A 108 -1.05 -11.75 10.70
N PHE A 109 -0.59 -12.99 10.56
CA PHE A 109 0.07 -13.47 9.36
C PHE A 109 -0.80 -13.37 8.10
N ILE A 110 -2.01 -13.95 8.16
CA ILE A 110 -2.95 -13.90 7.04
C ILE A 110 -3.36 -12.44 6.76
N GLY A 111 -3.55 -11.63 7.81
CA GLY A 111 -3.93 -10.23 7.70
C GLY A 111 -2.87 -9.40 7.00
N ALA A 112 -1.61 -9.53 7.41
CA ALA A 112 -0.47 -8.88 6.78
C ALA A 112 -0.33 -9.30 5.31
N THR A 113 -0.58 -10.57 5.00
CA THR A 113 -0.51 -11.09 3.63
C THR A 113 -1.60 -10.47 2.74
N ILE A 114 -2.87 -10.53 3.18
CA ILE A 114 -4.00 -9.95 2.44
C ILE A 114 -3.79 -8.45 2.26
N ASN A 115 -3.41 -7.75 3.31
CA ASN A 115 -3.22 -6.31 3.30
C ASN A 115 -2.09 -5.88 2.33
N THR A 116 -0.98 -6.61 2.34
CA THR A 116 0.12 -6.41 1.38
C THR A 116 -0.35 -6.66 -0.05
N PHE A 117 -1.12 -7.73 -0.27
CA PHE A 117 -1.66 -8.06 -1.59
C PHE A 117 -2.66 -7.03 -2.10
N VAL A 118 -3.63 -6.61 -1.28
CA VAL A 118 -4.62 -5.57 -1.64
C VAL A 118 -3.93 -4.24 -1.88
N SER A 119 -2.98 -3.85 -1.03
CA SER A 119 -2.18 -2.63 -1.24
C SER A 119 -1.39 -2.71 -2.52
N THR A 120 -0.86 -3.89 -2.85
CA THR A 120 -0.20 -4.12 -4.15
C THR A 120 -1.20 -3.88 -5.27
N LEU A 121 -2.40 -4.48 -5.26
CA LEU A 121 -3.41 -4.25 -6.31
C LEU A 121 -3.85 -2.78 -6.45
N ILE A 122 -4.06 -2.08 -5.34
CA ILE A 122 -4.55 -0.69 -5.35
C ILE A 122 -3.46 0.28 -5.83
N TYR A 123 -2.20 0.03 -5.46
CA TYR A 123 -1.10 0.96 -5.71
C TYR A 123 -0.10 0.47 -6.79
N PHE A 124 -0.37 -0.69 -7.44
CA PHE A 124 0.53 -1.34 -8.43
C PHE A 124 0.86 -0.49 -9.65
N ASP A 125 0.02 0.51 -9.96
CA ASP A 125 0.24 1.40 -11.11
C ASP A 125 1.54 2.22 -10.95
N THR A 126 2.11 2.25 -9.74
CA THR A 126 3.51 2.60 -9.55
C THR A 126 4.40 1.43 -9.96
N LYS A 127 5.15 1.57 -11.08
CA LYS A 127 6.22 0.65 -11.54
C LYS A 127 7.40 0.58 -10.56
N SER A 128 7.14 0.41 -9.27
CA SER A 128 8.14 0.44 -8.20
C SER A 128 8.81 -0.93 -8.08
N LYS A 129 10.00 -1.05 -8.68
CA LYS A 129 10.88 -2.24 -8.55
C LYS A 129 11.16 -2.61 -7.09
N ILE A 130 11.16 -1.60 -6.22
CA ILE A 130 11.33 -1.75 -4.76
C ILE A 130 10.14 -2.50 -4.15
N GLY A 131 8.92 -2.17 -4.59
CA GLY A 131 7.70 -2.85 -4.14
C GLY A 131 7.71 -4.34 -4.43
N PHE A 132 8.11 -4.71 -5.66
CA PHE A 132 8.25 -6.11 -6.05
C PHE A 132 9.29 -6.85 -5.21
N GLY A 133 10.46 -6.24 -4.97
CA GLY A 133 11.51 -6.83 -4.13
C GLY A 133 11.05 -7.10 -2.69
N ILE A 134 10.28 -6.18 -2.11
CA ILE A 134 9.73 -6.38 -0.75
C ILE A 134 8.65 -7.47 -0.76
N LEU A 135 7.84 -7.57 -1.80
CA LEU A 135 6.83 -8.62 -1.95
C LEU A 135 7.47 -10.01 -2.02
N VAL A 136 8.57 -10.15 -2.77
CA VAL A 136 9.38 -11.37 -2.81
C VAL A 136 9.95 -11.71 -1.43
N LEU A 137 10.43 -10.71 -0.68
CA LEU A 137 10.95 -10.92 0.67
C LEU A 137 9.87 -11.37 1.65
N ILE A 138 8.67 -10.77 1.59
CA ILE A 138 7.50 -11.20 2.36
C ILE A 138 7.15 -12.64 2.00
N PHE A 139 7.14 -12.99 0.72
CA PHE A 139 6.88 -14.36 0.28
C PHE A 139 7.90 -15.36 0.84
N ILE A 140 9.20 -15.03 0.80
CA ILE A 140 10.25 -15.88 1.39
C ILE A 140 10.04 -16.03 2.90
N LEU A 141 9.73 -14.95 3.63
CA LEU A 141 9.46 -15.00 5.06
C LEU A 141 8.22 -15.85 5.39
N ILE A 142 7.16 -15.76 4.58
CA ILE A 142 5.96 -16.58 4.66
C ILE A 142 6.33 -18.07 4.52
N VAL A 143 7.06 -18.42 3.46
CA VAL A 143 7.50 -19.80 3.21
C VAL A 143 8.38 -20.32 4.35
N TYR A 144 9.34 -19.51 4.83
CA TYR A 144 10.20 -19.86 5.95
C TYR A 144 9.42 -20.11 7.25
N TYR A 145 8.46 -19.24 7.58
CA TYR A 145 7.66 -19.36 8.81
C TYR A 145 6.77 -20.62 8.80
N ILE A 146 6.11 -20.89 7.66
CA ILE A 146 5.31 -22.11 7.47
C ILE A 146 6.18 -23.35 7.63
N ASN A 147 7.38 -23.37 7.01
CA ASN A 147 8.25 -24.53 7.04
C ASN A 147 8.86 -24.78 8.43
N LYS A 148 9.24 -23.71 9.14
CA LYS A 148 9.78 -23.79 10.51
C LYS A 148 8.74 -24.29 11.52
N ASN A 149 7.48 -23.89 11.37
CA ASN A 149 6.41 -24.34 12.27
C ASN A 149 5.90 -25.75 11.95
N LYS A 150 6.04 -26.25 10.71
CA LYS A 150 5.79 -27.68 10.39
C LYS A 150 6.65 -28.62 11.25
N ASN A 151 7.91 -28.27 11.50
CA ASN A 151 8.81 -29.08 12.34
C ASN A 151 8.51 -28.99 13.86
N LYS A 152 7.76 -27.98 14.32
CA LYS A 152 7.30 -27.87 15.71
C LYS A 152 5.92 -28.48 15.96
N MET A 153 5.20 -28.86 14.92
CA MET A 153 3.86 -29.44 15.02
C MET A 153 3.88 -30.99 15.02
N LEU A 154 5.05 -31.59 14.74
CA LEU A 154 5.31 -33.03 14.74
C LEU A 154 6.11 -33.51 15.96
N LEU A 155 6.34 -32.65 16.95
CA LEU A 155 6.98 -32.97 18.23
C LEU A 155 6.02 -32.66 19.38
#